data_AF-A0A7X6R0Y3-F1
#
_entry.id   AF-A0A7X6R0Y3-F1
#
_cell.length_a   1.000
_cell.length_b   1.000
_cell.length_c   1.000
_cell.angle_alpha   90.00
_cell.angle_beta   90.00
_cell.angle_gamma   90.00
#
_symmetry.space_group_name_H-M   'P 1'
#
loop_
_entity.id
_entity.type
_entity.pdbx_description
1 polymer ?
#
loop_
_entity_poly.entity_id
_entity_poly.type
_entity_poly.pdbx_seq_one_letter_code
_entity_poly.pdbx_strand_id
1 'polypeptide(L)'
;MEKYGQHGDLVVSFLDEVAHQDLATWQAISDGPLDVTKDTVAATDAITKADIPEGVRRAVADLGTQAYAQLDLDPGDFPGPLQRGLIAIRINSAVFAIAGGSALERAHREILLRPFADHGFTSAAEALERVP
;
A
#
# COMPACT_ATOMS: atom_id res chain seq x y z
N MET A 1 -10.31 0.81 20.29
CA MET A 1 -9.41 0.55 19.15
C MET A 1 -10.20 0.80 17.90
N GLU A 2 -9.70 1.67 17.02
CA GLU A 2 -10.30 1.91 15.71
C GLU A 2 -10.14 0.67 14.83
N LYS A 3 -11.16 0.38 14.01
CA LYS A 3 -11.30 -0.86 13.22
C LYS A 3 -10.09 -1.17 12.32
N TYR A 4 -9.32 -0.14 11.96
CA TYR A 4 -8.23 -0.20 10.97
C TYR A 4 -6.86 0.21 11.52
N GLY A 5 -6.68 0.30 12.84
CA GLY A 5 -5.39 0.66 13.45
C GLY A 5 -5.28 2.13 13.85
N GLN A 6 -4.06 2.60 14.12
CA GLN A 6 -3.78 3.94 14.65
C GLN A 6 -4.12 5.07 13.65
N HIS A 7 -4.06 4.76 12.36
CA HIS A 7 -4.30 5.70 11.26
C HIS A 7 -5.44 5.19 10.38
N GLY A 8 -6.54 4.76 11.01
CA GLY A 8 -7.64 4.13 10.31
C GLY A 8 -8.37 5.06 9.31
N ASP A 9 -8.33 6.37 9.57
CA ASP A 9 -8.76 7.42 8.65
C ASP A 9 -7.94 7.40 7.36
N LEU A 10 -6.60 7.38 7.47
CA LEU A 10 -5.70 7.35 6.33
C LEU A 10 -5.78 6.04 5.54
N VAL A 11 -6.08 4.92 6.19
CA VAL A 11 -6.35 3.65 5.49
C VAL A 11 -7.56 3.79 4.57
N VAL A 12 -8.66 4.37 5.08
CA VAL A 12 -9.89 4.55 4.28
C VAL A 12 -9.63 5.53 3.14
N SER A 13 -9.00 6.67 3.41
CA SER A 13 -8.68 7.67 2.38
C SER A 13 -7.73 7.13 1.31
N PHE A 14 -6.70 6.36 1.70
CA PHE A 14 -5.79 5.73 0.74
C PHE A 14 -6.52 4.75 -0.18
N LEU A 15 -7.44 3.95 0.34
CA LEU A 15 -8.22 3.00 -0.46
C LEU A 15 -9.21 3.72 -1.39
N ASP A 16 -9.76 4.85 -0.96
CA ASP A 16 -10.58 5.72 -1.81
C ASP A 16 -9.73 6.31 -2.95
N GLU A 17 -8.52 6.78 -2.66
CA GLU A 17 -7.56 7.24 -3.68
C GLU A 17 -7.23 6.10 -4.66
N VAL A 18 -6.93 4.90 -4.17
CA VAL A 18 -6.70 3.71 -5.00
C VAL A 18 -7.85 3.50 -5.98
N ALA A 19 -9.10 3.49 -5.50
CA ALA A 19 -10.28 3.24 -6.33
C ALA A 19 -10.52 4.32 -7.41
N HIS A 20 -10.01 5.53 -7.22
CA HIS A 20 -10.23 6.66 -8.13
C HIS A 20 -9.02 7.00 -9.00
N GLN A 21 -7.91 6.27 -8.89
CA GLN A 21 -6.75 6.52 -9.74
C GLN A 21 -6.95 6.03 -11.18
N ASP A 22 -6.41 6.80 -12.11
CA ASP A 22 -6.46 6.47 -13.53
C ASP A 22 -5.47 5.34 -13.89
N LEU A 23 -5.73 4.70 -15.03
CA LEU A 23 -4.89 3.61 -15.53
C LEU A 23 -3.44 4.08 -15.80
N ALA A 24 -3.25 5.32 -16.25
CA ALA A 24 -1.93 5.87 -16.55
C ALA A 24 -1.05 5.93 -15.29
N THR A 25 -1.63 6.28 -14.15
CA THR A 25 -0.95 6.27 -12.85
C THR A 25 -0.55 4.86 -12.46
N TRP A 26 -1.44 3.88 -12.61
CA TRP A 26 -1.11 2.48 -12.34
C TRP A 26 -0.01 1.93 -13.24
N GLN A 27 -0.04 2.28 -14.53
CA GLN A 27 1.02 1.94 -15.48
C GLN A 27 2.35 2.54 -15.04
N ALA A 28 2.39 3.85 -14.73
CA ALA A 28 3.60 4.54 -14.29
C ALA A 28 4.19 3.95 -13.00
N ILE A 29 3.36 3.71 -11.99
CA ILE A 29 3.78 3.10 -10.73
C ILE A 29 4.30 1.67 -10.96
N SER A 30 3.70 0.92 -11.88
CA SER A 30 4.11 -0.46 -12.19
C SER A 30 5.38 -0.58 -13.05
N ASP A 31 5.87 0.50 -13.65
CA ASP A 31 7.04 0.53 -14.54
C ASP A 31 8.37 0.77 -13.80
N GLY A 32 8.45 0.36 -12.53
CA GLY A 32 9.69 0.42 -11.74
C GLY A 32 9.50 0.72 -10.26
N PRO A 33 8.71 1.73 -9.86
CA PRO A 33 8.53 2.09 -8.44
C PRO A 33 8.05 0.95 -7.53
N LEU A 34 7.39 -0.08 -8.09
CA LEU A 34 6.93 -1.26 -7.38
C LEU A 34 7.86 -2.48 -7.47
N ASP A 35 9.01 -2.36 -8.14
CA ASP A 35 9.92 -3.48 -8.41
C ASP A 35 10.33 -4.24 -7.15
N VAL A 36 10.55 -5.54 -7.32
CA VAL A 36 10.99 -6.41 -6.23
C VAL A 36 12.49 -6.24 -6.03
N THR A 37 12.86 -5.37 -5.10
CA THR A 37 14.23 -5.21 -4.60
C THR A 37 14.41 -5.86 -3.24
N LYS A 38 15.68 -6.07 -2.81
CA LYS A 38 15.99 -6.57 -1.46
C LYS A 38 15.34 -5.73 -0.36
N ASP A 39 15.34 -4.40 -0.54
CA ASP A 39 14.79 -3.47 0.44
C ASP A 39 13.26 -3.57 0.50
N THR A 40 12.59 -3.74 -0.64
CA THR A 40 11.14 -3.92 -0.66
C THR A 40 10.71 -5.26 -0.06
N VAL A 41 11.52 -6.32 -0.21
CA VAL A 41 11.26 -7.62 0.43
C VAL A 41 11.43 -7.49 1.94
N ALA A 42 12.50 -6.84 2.41
CA ALA A 42 12.74 -6.62 3.83
C ALA A 42 11.62 -5.78 4.48
N ALA A 43 11.19 -4.70 3.81
CA ALA A 43 10.08 -3.87 4.28
C ALA A 43 8.75 -4.63 4.33
N THR A 44 8.48 -5.48 3.33
CA THR A 44 7.27 -6.32 3.29
C THR A 44 7.30 -7.38 4.40
N ASP A 45 8.44 -8.01 4.64
CA ASP A 45 8.62 -8.97 5.74
C ASP A 45 8.46 -8.30 7.11
N ALA A 46 8.91 -7.05 7.27
CA ALA A 46 8.73 -6.28 8.50
C ALA A 46 7.25 -6.09 8.88
N ILE A 47 6.33 -6.00 7.92
CA ILE A 47 4.87 -5.94 8.19
C ILE A 47 4.41 -7.18 8.95
N THR A 48 4.90 -8.36 8.56
CA THR A 48 4.51 -9.63 9.19
C THR A 48 5.00 -9.73 10.64
N LYS A 49 6.08 -9.02 10.96
CA LYS A 49 6.74 -8.98 12.28
C LYS A 49 6.31 -7.81 13.16
N ALA A 50 5.80 -6.73 12.56
CA ALA A 50 5.32 -5.54 13.27
C ALA A 50 4.20 -5.92 14.23
N ASP A 51 4.07 -5.25 15.39
CA ASP A 51 3.03 -5.56 16.37
C ASP A 51 1.67 -4.93 16.01
N ILE A 52 1.05 -5.44 14.95
CA ILE A 52 -0.29 -5.04 14.50
C ILE A 52 -1.32 -6.04 15.06
N PRO A 53 -2.38 -5.57 15.76
CA PRO A 53 -3.43 -6.45 16.29
C PRO A 53 -4.07 -7.31 15.19
N GLU A 54 -4.32 -8.60 15.46
CA GLU A 54 -4.86 -9.53 14.46
C GLU A 54 -6.18 -9.04 13.83
N GLY A 55 -7.07 -8.45 14.64
CA GLY A 55 -8.33 -7.88 14.16
C GLY A 55 -8.12 -6.75 13.14
N VAL A 56 -7.11 -5.91 13.35
CA VAL A 56 -6.72 -4.86 12.40
C VAL A 56 -6.15 -5.50 11.14
N ARG A 57 -5.24 -6.48 11.27
CA ARG A 57 -4.62 -7.15 10.12
C ARG A 57 -5.65 -7.77 9.18
N ARG A 58 -6.63 -8.48 9.73
CA ARG A 58 -7.70 -9.09 8.92
C ARG A 58 -8.54 -8.02 8.24
N ALA A 59 -8.95 -6.99 8.98
CA ALA A 59 -9.77 -5.92 8.44
C ALA A 59 -9.09 -5.19 7.27
N VAL A 60 -7.78 -4.93 7.37
CA VAL A 60 -7.04 -4.23 6.31
C VAL A 60 -6.69 -5.13 5.12
N ALA A 61 -6.42 -6.42 5.34
CA ALA A 61 -6.20 -7.39 4.26
C ALA A 61 -7.44 -7.54 3.36
N ASP A 62 -8.62 -7.65 3.99
CA ASP A 62 -9.89 -7.76 3.27
C ASP A 62 -10.15 -6.50 2.43
N LEU A 63 -9.89 -5.32 2.99
CA LEU A 63 -10.05 -4.03 2.31
C LEU A 63 -9.08 -3.84 1.14
N GLY A 64 -7.78 -4.13 1.33
CA GLY A 64 -6.79 -4.01 0.26
C GLY A 64 -7.08 -4.94 -0.92
N THR A 65 -7.56 -6.15 -0.62
CA THR A 65 -8.00 -7.11 -1.65
C THR A 65 -9.23 -6.61 -2.41
N GLN A 66 -10.22 -6.07 -1.69
CA GLN A 66 -11.43 -5.51 -2.30
C GLN A 66 -11.12 -4.29 -3.18
N ALA A 67 -10.28 -3.37 -2.71
CA ALA A 67 -9.91 -2.18 -3.47
C ALA A 67 -9.19 -2.54 -4.78
N TYR A 68 -8.22 -3.48 -4.73
CA TYR A 68 -7.59 -3.97 -5.96
C TYR A 68 -8.60 -4.62 -6.93
N ALA A 69 -9.54 -5.42 -6.42
CA ALA A 69 -10.55 -6.06 -7.26
C ALA A 69 -11.49 -5.05 -7.96
N GLN A 70 -11.69 -3.87 -7.36
CA GLN A 70 -12.52 -2.80 -7.92
C GLN A 70 -11.83 -2.00 -9.03
N LEU A 71 -10.51 -2.09 -9.16
CA LEU A 71 -9.76 -1.40 -10.22
C LEU A 71 -10.07 -1.95 -11.62
N ASP A 72 -10.62 -3.16 -11.71
CA ASP A 72 -10.99 -3.84 -12.97
C ASP A 72 -9.87 -3.84 -14.03
N LEU A 73 -8.62 -3.99 -13.57
CA LEU A 73 -7.42 -3.93 -14.41
C LEU A 73 -7.31 -5.17 -15.31
N ASP A 74 -7.22 -4.93 -16.63
CA ASP A 74 -7.05 -5.99 -17.62
C ASP A 74 -5.57 -6.42 -17.68
N PRO A 75 -5.26 -7.72 -17.87
CA PRO A 75 -3.87 -8.14 -18.11
C PRO A 75 -3.18 -7.39 -19.27
N GLY A 76 -3.92 -6.99 -20.31
CA GLY A 76 -3.42 -6.29 -21.49
C GLY A 76 -3.08 -4.82 -21.26
N ASP A 77 -3.47 -4.25 -20.12
CA ASP A 77 -3.16 -2.87 -19.77
C ASP A 77 -1.68 -2.67 -19.38
N PHE A 78 -0.96 -3.76 -19.11
CA PHE A 78 0.40 -3.73 -18.60
C PHE A 78 1.37 -4.51 -19.50
N PRO A 79 2.57 -3.98 -19.79
CA PRO A 79 3.54 -4.65 -20.66
C PRO A 79 4.11 -5.95 -20.06
N GLY A 80 4.10 -6.10 -18.73
CA GLY A 80 4.69 -7.23 -18.02
C GLY A 80 3.64 -8.13 -17.35
N PRO A 81 3.75 -9.47 -17.48
CA PRO A 81 2.77 -10.42 -16.93
C PRO A 81 2.67 -10.42 -15.39
N LEU A 82 3.63 -9.80 -14.70
CA LEU A 82 3.69 -9.73 -13.23
C LEU A 82 3.25 -8.38 -12.66
N GLN A 83 3.18 -7.33 -13.48
CA GLN A 83 2.95 -5.95 -13.00
C GLN A 83 1.61 -5.81 -12.26
N ARG A 84 0.55 -6.44 -12.80
CA ARG A 84 -0.76 -6.44 -12.15
C ARG A 84 -0.73 -7.11 -10.76
N GLY A 85 0.00 -8.22 -10.64
CA GLY A 85 0.17 -8.91 -9.35
C GLY A 85 0.97 -8.08 -8.35
N LEU A 86 1.98 -7.33 -8.83
CA LEU A 86 2.74 -6.41 -7.99
C LEU A 86 1.87 -5.26 -7.47
N ILE A 87 0.97 -4.71 -8.27
CA ILE A 87 0.01 -3.69 -7.82
C ILE A 87 -0.80 -4.21 -6.62
N ALA A 88 -1.39 -5.41 -6.72
CA ALA A 88 -2.15 -6.00 -5.62
C ALA A 88 -1.33 -6.17 -4.34
N ILE A 89 -0.10 -6.68 -4.46
CA ILE A 89 0.81 -6.87 -3.32
C ILE A 89 1.13 -5.50 -2.68
N ARG A 90 1.41 -4.50 -3.50
CA ARG A 90 1.89 -3.19 -3.04
C ARG A 90 0.77 -2.35 -2.42
N ILE A 91 -0.44 -2.42 -2.95
CA ILE A 91 -1.63 -1.84 -2.29
C ILE A 91 -1.77 -2.44 -0.88
N ASN A 92 -1.73 -3.78 -0.77
CA ASN A 92 -1.84 -4.42 0.54
C ASN A 92 -0.70 -3.98 1.48
N SER A 93 0.55 -4.00 1.03
CA SER A 93 1.68 -3.56 1.84
C SER A 93 1.56 -2.10 2.30
N ALA A 94 1.10 -1.20 1.44
CA ALA A 94 0.88 0.20 1.78
C ALA A 94 -0.21 0.35 2.86
N VAL A 95 -1.35 -0.34 2.71
CA VAL A 95 -2.43 -0.30 3.70
C VAL A 95 -1.92 -0.79 5.07
N PHE A 96 -1.16 -1.89 5.10
CA PHE A 96 -0.55 -2.37 6.34
C PHE A 96 0.47 -1.38 6.92
N ALA A 97 1.24 -0.70 6.08
CA ALA A 97 2.21 0.29 6.52
C ALA A 97 1.54 1.51 7.15
N ILE A 98 0.41 1.98 6.57
CA ILE A 98 -0.41 3.06 7.14
C ILE A 98 -1.05 2.59 8.45
N ALA A 99 -1.72 1.44 8.45
CA ALA A 99 -2.41 0.90 9.63
C ALA A 99 -1.46 0.61 10.81
N GLY A 100 -0.26 0.12 10.49
CA GLY A 100 0.78 -0.23 11.45
C GLY A 100 1.52 0.97 12.02
N GLY A 101 1.56 2.11 11.31
CA GLY A 101 2.14 3.35 11.80
C GLY A 101 3.52 3.15 12.45
N SER A 102 3.65 3.53 13.72
CA SER A 102 4.89 3.44 14.50
C SER A 102 5.36 2.01 14.82
N ALA A 103 4.55 0.98 14.58
CA ALA A 103 4.96 -0.42 14.71
C ALA A 103 5.96 -0.86 13.63
N LEU A 104 6.15 -0.06 12.59
CA LEU A 104 7.16 -0.24 11.56
C LEU A 104 8.29 0.78 11.71
N GLU A 105 9.50 0.40 11.31
CA GLU A 105 10.59 1.37 11.17
C GLU A 105 10.28 2.37 10.05
N ARG A 106 10.72 3.62 10.24
CA ARG A 106 10.52 4.69 9.26
C ARG A 106 11.01 4.33 7.86
N ALA A 107 12.20 3.72 7.76
CA ALA A 107 12.77 3.31 6.49
C ALA A 107 11.86 2.31 5.75
N HIS A 108 11.27 1.34 6.44
CA HIS A 108 10.33 0.40 5.84
C HIS A 108 9.04 1.08 5.40
N ARG A 109 8.49 2.01 6.20
CA ARG A 109 7.33 2.81 5.76
C ARG A 109 7.63 3.62 4.51
N GLU A 110 8.78 4.28 4.45
CA GLU A 110 9.21 5.06 3.29
C GLU A 110 9.32 4.19 2.04
N ILE A 111 9.94 3.01 2.13
CA ILE A 111 10.02 2.06 1.01
C ILE A 111 8.64 1.64 0.49
N LEU A 112 7.66 1.46 1.39
CA LEU A 112 6.34 0.95 1.04
C LEU A 112 5.36 2.03 0.56
N LEU A 113 5.50 3.27 1.06
CA LEU A 113 4.52 4.35 0.82
C LEU A 113 5.00 5.40 -0.16
N ARG A 114 6.32 5.65 -0.25
CA ARG A 114 6.86 6.69 -1.12
C ARG A 114 6.50 6.51 -2.61
N PRO A 115 6.48 5.29 -3.18
CA PRO A 115 6.01 5.10 -4.56
C PRO A 115 4.60 5.65 -4.81
N PHE A 116 3.69 5.52 -3.83
CA PHE A 116 2.34 6.05 -3.93
C PHE A 116 2.33 7.57 -3.71
N ALA A 117 3.03 8.05 -2.68
CA ALA A 117 3.12 9.48 -2.39
C ALA A 117 3.66 10.28 -3.59
N ASP A 118 4.71 9.77 -4.25
CA ASP A 118 5.33 10.40 -5.42
C ASP A 118 4.38 10.44 -6.64
N HIS A 119 3.32 9.63 -6.63
CA HIS A 119 2.28 9.58 -7.66
C HIS A 119 0.94 10.16 -7.19
N GLY A 120 0.96 11.04 -6.18
CA GLY A 120 -0.20 11.87 -5.81
C GLY A 120 -1.17 11.24 -4.82
N PHE A 121 -0.84 10.09 -4.22
CA PHE A 121 -1.61 9.53 -3.12
C PHE A 121 -1.37 10.34 -1.84
N THR A 122 -2.28 11.27 -1.55
CA THR A 122 -2.14 12.24 -0.45
C THR A 122 -2.11 11.52 0.90
N SER A 123 -2.92 10.47 1.05
CA SER A 123 -2.98 9.66 2.27
C SER A 123 -1.67 8.93 2.57
N ALA A 124 -0.96 8.49 1.52
CA ALA A 124 0.36 7.88 1.66
C ALA A 124 1.42 8.92 2.05
N ALA A 125 1.38 10.12 1.45
CA ALA A 125 2.27 11.22 1.81
C ALA A 125 2.08 11.64 3.27
N GLU A 126 0.83 11.81 3.70
CA GLU A 126 0.51 12.19 5.07
C GLU A 126 0.92 11.12 6.10
N ALA A 127 0.76 9.83 5.77
CA ALA A 127 1.23 8.74 6.62
C ALA A 127 2.75 8.76 6.83
N LEU A 128 3.52 9.26 5.86
CA LEU A 128 4.98 9.44 5.99
C LEU A 128 5.36 10.61 6.90
N GLU A 129 4.50 11.63 7.00
CA GLU A 129 4.75 12.82 7.83
C GLU A 129 4.33 12.63 9.28
N ARG A 130 3.23 11.89 9.53
CA ARG A 130 2.63 11.73 10.87
C ARG A 130 3.47 10.89 11.84
N VAL A 131 4.47 10.14 11.38
CA VAL A 131 5.24 9.22 12.23
C VAL A 131 6.75 9.48 12.09
N PRO A 132 7.38 10.12 13.10
CA PRO A 132 8.80 10.46 13.07
C PRO A 132 9.73 9.24 12.99
#